data_AF-A0A381LHZ8-F1
#
_entry.id   AF-A0A381LHZ8-F1
#
_cell.length_a   1.000
_cell.length_b   1.000
_cell.length_c   1.000
_cell.angle_alpha   90.00
_cell.angle_beta   90.00
_cell.angle_gamma   90.00
#
_symmetry.space_group_name_H-M   'P 1'
#
loop_
_entity.id
_entity.type
_entity.pdbx_description
1 polymer ?
#
loop_
_entity_poly.entity_id
_entity_poly.type
_entity_poly.pdbx_seq_one_letter_code
_entity_poly.pdbx_strand_id
1 'polypeptide(L)'
;MNPKTPSILDLKALFLRQQISLLSKSFEPSSSFIDSNLSHTPSVDDETISHVMQKLNHLLRRHNRLAYGLRAQRHVAEQIDRLHWNAVVGDETVKRTEMWAERGCDYCADEVIEQLPDKWSSETLETSNTYEHLRLRLVELSTQRKSMREKLAKSQSLKCLVDMFGRDMVQGNLVTRDGELEIELERMRRLMIRVERGVRRSKGKARGEREDEDQDEVLDLEGNEENKVSKLLL
;
A
#
# COMPACT_ATOMS: atom_id res chain seq x y z
N MET A 1 -5.83 -25.17 -24.21
CA MET A 1 -6.11 -23.82 -24.72
C MET A 1 -6.90 -23.08 -23.64
N ASN A 2 -6.23 -22.23 -22.86
CA ASN A 2 -6.91 -21.51 -21.77
C ASN A 2 -7.97 -20.56 -22.35
N PRO A 3 -9.21 -20.55 -21.83
CA PRO A 3 -10.19 -19.57 -22.23
C PRO A 3 -9.64 -18.18 -21.86
N LYS A 4 -9.46 -17.30 -22.86
CA LYS A 4 -9.17 -15.89 -22.61
C LYS A 4 -10.26 -15.33 -21.72
N THR A 5 -9.87 -14.66 -20.63
CA THR A 5 -10.79 -13.88 -19.81
C THR A 5 -11.52 -12.87 -20.70
N PRO A 6 -12.86 -12.84 -20.69
CA PRO A 6 -13.62 -11.96 -21.57
C PRO A 6 -13.31 -10.49 -21.22
N SER A 7 -13.08 -9.66 -22.23
CA SER A 7 -12.93 -8.23 -22.02
C SER A 7 -14.28 -7.59 -21.61
N ILE A 8 -14.25 -6.40 -20.99
CA ILE A 8 -15.47 -5.64 -20.65
C ILE A 8 -16.32 -5.40 -21.91
N LEU A 9 -15.67 -5.15 -23.05
CA LEU A 9 -16.33 -5.03 -24.34
C LEU A 9 -17.02 -6.32 -24.76
N ASP A 10 -16.37 -7.48 -24.57
CA ASP A 10 -16.97 -8.78 -24.86
C ASP A 10 -18.19 -9.05 -23.97
N LEU A 11 -18.13 -8.69 -22.69
CA LEU A 11 -19.26 -8.80 -21.77
C LEU A 11 -20.45 -7.92 -22.22
N LYS A 12 -20.20 -6.67 -22.60
CA LYS A 12 -21.22 -5.76 -23.14
C LYS A 12 -21.84 -6.31 -24.43
N ALA A 13 -21.02 -6.83 -25.35
CA ALA A 13 -21.50 -7.45 -26.58
C ALA A 13 -22.30 -8.74 -26.30
N LEU A 14 -21.89 -9.54 -25.32
CA LEU A 14 -22.63 -10.74 -24.89
C LEU A 14 -23.98 -10.38 -24.27
N PHE A 15 -24.04 -9.35 -23.42
CA PHE A 15 -25.29 -8.85 -22.87
C PHE A 15 -26.26 -8.43 -23.97
N LEU A 16 -25.80 -7.63 -24.95
CA LEU A 16 -26.63 -7.22 -26.09
C LEU A 16 -27.16 -8.43 -26.87
N ARG A 17 -26.32 -9.45 -27.11
CA ARG A 17 -26.75 -10.70 -27.75
C ARG A 17 -27.82 -11.42 -26.95
N GLN A 18 -27.68 -11.47 -25.62
CA GLN A 18 -28.66 -12.08 -24.75
C GLN A 18 -30.01 -11.36 -24.84
N GLN A 19 -30.01 -10.03 -24.76
CA GLN A 19 -31.23 -9.21 -24.87
C GLN A 19 -31.88 -9.38 -26.25
N ILE A 20 -31.09 -9.36 -27.32
CA ILE A 20 -31.59 -9.58 -28.68
C ILE A 20 -32.15 -11.00 -28.83
N SER A 21 -31.54 -12.00 -28.20
CA SER A 21 -32.04 -13.37 -28.18
C SER A 21 -33.42 -13.45 -27.53
N LEU A 22 -33.61 -12.78 -26.38
CA LEU A 22 -34.90 -12.72 -25.69
C LEU A 22 -35.97 -12.03 -26.55
N LEU A 23 -35.62 -10.91 -27.19
CA LEU A 23 -36.52 -10.19 -28.10
C LEU A 23 -36.79 -10.96 -29.40
N SER A 24 -35.91 -11.88 -29.78
CA SER A 24 -36.05 -12.72 -30.98
C SER A 24 -36.81 -14.03 -30.75
N LYS A 25 -37.30 -14.26 -29.53
CA LYS A 25 -38.07 -15.46 -29.18
C LYS A 25 -39.24 -15.61 -30.13
N SER A 26 -39.46 -16.82 -30.64
CA SER A 26 -40.58 -17.10 -31.53
C SER A 26 -41.91 -16.83 -30.83
N PHE A 27 -42.84 -16.28 -31.58
CA PHE A 27 -44.22 -16.13 -31.14
C PHE A 27 -44.94 -17.46 -31.26
N GLU A 28 -45.71 -17.76 -30.23
CA GLU A 28 -46.71 -18.81 -30.20
C GLU A 28 -48.09 -18.15 -30.13
N PRO A 29 -49.14 -18.77 -30.68
CA PRO A 29 -50.49 -18.25 -30.55
C PRO A 29 -50.85 -18.13 -29.07
N SER A 30 -51.34 -16.96 -28.64
CA SER A 30 -51.75 -16.79 -27.25
C SER A 30 -52.96 -17.67 -26.94
N SER A 31 -53.03 -18.23 -25.73
CA SER A 31 -54.19 -19.03 -25.31
C SER A 31 -55.50 -18.25 -25.45
N SER A 32 -55.47 -16.95 -25.10
CA SER A 32 -56.60 -16.04 -25.28
C SER A 32 -57.08 -15.89 -26.73
N PHE A 33 -56.15 -15.95 -27.69
CA PHE A 33 -56.49 -15.89 -29.11
C PHE A 33 -57.15 -17.20 -29.56
N ILE A 34 -56.63 -18.34 -29.10
CA ILE A 34 -57.21 -19.66 -29.39
C ILE A 34 -58.64 -19.75 -28.83
N ASP A 35 -58.86 -19.33 -27.58
CA ASP A 35 -60.18 -19.33 -26.94
C ASP A 35 -61.18 -18.43 -27.67
N SER A 36 -60.71 -17.28 -28.14
CA SER A 36 -61.52 -16.33 -28.93
C SER A 36 -61.85 -16.87 -30.32
N ASN A 37 -60.89 -17.54 -30.98
CA ASN A 37 -61.08 -18.16 -32.29
C ASN A 37 -62.05 -19.34 -32.24
N LEU A 38 -62.03 -20.14 -31.17
CA LEU A 38 -62.98 -21.23 -30.94
C LEU A 38 -64.42 -20.72 -30.74
N SER A 39 -64.57 -19.50 -30.24
CA SER A 39 -65.89 -18.87 -29.98
C SER A 39 -66.49 -18.16 -31.20
N HIS A 40 -65.69 -17.93 -32.27
CA HIS A 40 -66.12 -17.22 -33.47
C HIS A 40 -66.57 -18.20 -34.56
N THR A 41 -67.68 -17.91 -35.25
CA THR A 41 -68.18 -18.71 -36.40
C THR A 41 -68.20 -17.85 -37.67
N PRO A 42 -67.46 -18.20 -38.74
CA PRO A 42 -66.55 -19.35 -38.86
C PRO A 42 -65.25 -19.14 -38.06
N SER A 43 -64.73 -20.24 -37.49
CA SER A 43 -63.41 -20.26 -36.85
C SER A 43 -62.32 -20.34 -37.93
N VAL A 44 -61.17 -19.76 -37.63
CA VAL A 44 -60.00 -19.87 -38.51
C VAL A 44 -59.35 -21.23 -38.29
N ASP A 45 -59.01 -21.93 -39.37
CA ASP A 45 -58.37 -23.24 -39.34
C ASP A 45 -57.00 -23.17 -38.68
N ASP A 46 -56.70 -24.13 -37.80
CA ASP A 46 -55.44 -24.22 -37.06
C ASP A 46 -54.22 -24.33 -38.01
N GLU A 47 -54.37 -24.97 -39.16
CA GLU A 47 -53.33 -25.06 -40.19
C GLU A 47 -52.96 -23.68 -40.75
N THR A 48 -53.97 -22.82 -40.99
CA THR A 48 -53.72 -21.46 -41.47
C THR A 48 -53.06 -20.59 -40.40
N ILE A 49 -53.44 -20.77 -39.12
CA ILE A 49 -52.81 -20.10 -37.97
C ILE A 49 -51.35 -20.51 -37.87
N SER A 50 -51.06 -21.81 -37.90
CA SER A 50 -49.70 -22.34 -37.87
C SER A 50 -48.84 -21.80 -39.04
N HIS A 51 -49.39 -21.78 -40.25
CA HIS A 51 -48.68 -21.25 -41.43
C HIS A 51 -48.39 -19.74 -41.31
N VAL A 52 -49.36 -18.94 -40.83
CA VAL A 52 -49.16 -17.50 -40.59
C VAL A 52 -48.12 -17.28 -39.49
N MET A 53 -48.17 -18.06 -38.40
CA MET A 53 -47.20 -17.98 -37.32
C MET A 53 -45.79 -18.34 -37.79
N GLN A 54 -45.65 -19.38 -38.61
CA GLN A 54 -44.36 -19.71 -39.23
C GLN A 54 -43.84 -18.57 -40.11
N LYS A 55 -44.69 -17.98 -40.95
CA LYS A 55 -44.31 -16.86 -41.83
C LYS A 55 -43.92 -15.62 -41.01
N LEU A 56 -44.66 -15.29 -39.96
CA LEU A 56 -44.35 -14.20 -39.04
C LEU A 56 -43.01 -14.42 -38.33
N ASN A 57 -42.81 -15.62 -37.76
CA ASN A 57 -41.55 -15.99 -37.12
C ASN A 57 -40.37 -15.94 -38.10
N HIS A 58 -40.59 -16.31 -39.35
CA HIS A 58 -39.55 -16.24 -40.38
C HIS A 58 -39.20 -14.78 -40.74
N LEU A 59 -40.20 -13.91 -40.87
CA LEU A 59 -39.99 -12.47 -41.07
C LEU A 59 -39.29 -11.82 -39.87
N LEU A 60 -39.66 -12.18 -38.65
CA LEU A 60 -39.01 -11.68 -37.45
C LEU A 60 -37.53 -12.08 -37.40
N ARG A 61 -37.20 -13.35 -37.68
CA ARG A 61 -35.80 -13.80 -37.75
C ARG A 61 -35.02 -13.05 -38.83
N ARG A 62 -35.63 -12.82 -40.00
CA ARG A 62 -35.03 -12.04 -41.09
C ARG A 62 -34.76 -10.60 -40.65
N HIS A 63 -35.73 -9.94 -40.05
CA HIS A 63 -35.59 -8.58 -39.53
C HIS A 63 -34.51 -8.50 -38.46
N ASN A 64 -34.54 -9.41 -37.47
CA ASN A 64 -33.56 -9.44 -36.39
C ASN A 64 -32.13 -9.62 -36.92
N ARG A 65 -31.92 -10.48 -37.92
CA ARG A 65 -30.61 -10.66 -38.57
C ARG A 65 -30.13 -9.42 -39.33
N LEU A 66 -31.04 -8.66 -39.94
CA LEU A 66 -30.71 -7.44 -40.68
C LEU A 66 -30.46 -6.24 -39.75
N ALA A 67 -31.32 -6.05 -38.75
CA ALA A 67 -31.24 -4.95 -37.80
C ALA A 67 -30.08 -5.11 -36.80
N TYR A 68 -29.84 -6.34 -36.33
CA TYR A 68 -28.90 -6.62 -35.24
C TYR A 68 -27.74 -7.52 -35.69
N GLY A 69 -27.08 -7.19 -36.80
CA GLY A 69 -25.89 -7.91 -37.25
C GLY A 69 -24.76 -7.91 -36.19
N LEU A 70 -23.90 -8.95 -36.19
CA LEU A 70 -22.82 -9.09 -35.20
C LEU A 70 -21.86 -7.90 -35.16
N ARG A 71 -21.62 -7.26 -36.31
CA ARG A 71 -20.79 -6.04 -36.41
C ARG A 71 -21.48 -4.84 -35.75
N ALA A 72 -22.78 -4.68 -35.94
CA ALA A 72 -23.55 -3.61 -35.33
C ALA A 72 -23.61 -3.77 -33.80
N GLN A 73 -23.81 -5.00 -33.30
CA GLN A 73 -23.78 -5.28 -31.86
C GLN A 73 -22.43 -4.93 -31.22
N ARG A 74 -21.31 -5.27 -31.88
CA ARG A 74 -19.96 -4.88 -31.41
C ARG A 74 -19.77 -3.36 -31.45
N HIS A 75 -20.18 -2.71 -32.53
CA HIS A 75 -20.08 -1.26 -32.65
C HIS A 75 -20.88 -0.52 -31.58
N VAL A 76 -22.10 -0.96 -31.27
CA VAL A 76 -22.91 -0.40 -30.18
C VAL A 76 -22.24 -0.65 -28.82
N ALA A 77 -21.68 -1.85 -28.59
CA ALA A 77 -20.92 -2.13 -27.38
C ALA A 77 -19.69 -1.19 -27.25
N GLU A 78 -18.97 -0.93 -28.34
CA GLU A 78 -17.87 0.03 -28.38
C GLU A 78 -18.33 1.46 -28.12
N GLN A 79 -19.47 1.88 -28.69
CA GLN A 79 -20.05 3.20 -28.43
C GLN A 79 -20.43 3.37 -26.96
N ILE A 80 -21.06 2.36 -26.35
CA ILE A 80 -21.40 2.37 -24.92
C ILE A 80 -20.11 2.41 -24.09
N ASP A 81 -19.07 1.69 -24.50
CA ASP A 81 -17.78 1.73 -23.81
C ASP A 81 -17.13 3.11 -23.90
N ARG A 82 -17.09 3.71 -25.09
CA ARG A 82 -16.60 5.08 -25.29
C ARG A 82 -17.41 6.10 -24.50
N LEU A 83 -18.73 6.00 -24.49
CA LEU A 83 -19.59 6.89 -23.69
C LEU A 83 -19.35 6.71 -22.20
N HIS A 84 -19.16 5.47 -21.73
CA HIS A 84 -18.83 5.20 -20.33
C HIS A 84 -17.48 5.82 -19.97
N TRP A 85 -16.44 5.63 -20.79
CA TRP A 85 -15.14 6.26 -20.58
C TRP A 85 -15.22 7.79 -20.62
N ASN A 86 -15.94 8.35 -21.60
CA ASN A 86 -16.13 9.79 -21.72
C ASN A 86 -16.99 10.37 -20.59
N ALA A 87 -17.94 9.61 -20.04
CA ALA A 87 -18.68 10.00 -18.85
C ALA A 87 -17.75 9.96 -17.63
N VAL A 88 -16.96 8.90 -17.45
CA VAL A 88 -16.00 8.78 -16.35
C VAL A 88 -14.94 9.88 -16.37
N VAL A 89 -14.43 10.24 -17.55
CA VAL A 89 -13.40 11.28 -17.76
C VAL A 89 -14.01 12.68 -17.80
N GLY A 90 -15.17 12.87 -18.42
CA GLY A 90 -15.88 14.15 -18.42
C GLY A 90 -16.35 14.57 -17.02
N ASP A 91 -16.67 13.58 -16.18
CA ASP A 91 -17.01 13.72 -14.77
C ASP A 91 -15.78 13.95 -13.89
N GLU A 92 -14.52 13.90 -14.39
CA GLU A 92 -13.34 14.25 -13.56
C GLU A 92 -13.37 15.70 -13.04
N THR A 93 -14.11 16.60 -13.70
CA THR A 93 -14.32 17.96 -13.19
C THR A 93 -15.31 18.02 -12.02
N VAL A 94 -16.26 17.08 -11.94
CA VAL A 94 -17.26 16.96 -10.86
C VAL A 94 -16.77 16.02 -9.76
N LYS A 95 -16.10 14.91 -10.10
CA LYS A 95 -15.43 13.95 -9.20
C LYS A 95 -14.25 14.52 -8.44
N ARG A 96 -13.59 15.58 -8.94
CA ARG A 96 -12.59 16.31 -8.15
C ARG A 96 -13.20 16.86 -6.84
N THR A 97 -14.51 17.02 -6.79
CA THR A 97 -15.27 17.48 -5.62
C THR A 97 -15.52 16.35 -4.60
N GLU A 98 -15.43 15.08 -5.00
CA GLU A 98 -15.77 13.92 -4.14
C GLU A 98 -14.84 12.70 -4.35
N MET A 99 -13.54 12.92 -4.57
CA MET A 99 -12.58 11.80 -4.68
C MET A 99 -12.56 10.92 -3.42
N TRP A 100 -12.93 11.48 -2.26
CA TRP A 100 -13.10 10.77 -1.00
C TRP A 100 -14.28 9.78 -1.00
N ALA A 101 -15.23 9.90 -1.93
CA ALA A 101 -16.42 9.05 -2.03
C ALA A 101 -16.26 7.89 -3.05
N GLU A 102 -15.18 7.88 -3.84
CA GLU A 102 -14.93 6.82 -4.82
C GLU A 102 -14.54 5.50 -4.13
N ARG A 103 -15.07 4.37 -4.62
CA ARG A 103 -14.70 3.05 -4.09
C ARG A 103 -13.25 2.75 -4.40
N GLY A 104 -12.46 2.52 -3.35
CA GLY A 104 -11.02 2.26 -3.46
C GLY A 104 -10.15 3.50 -3.30
N CYS A 105 -10.72 4.63 -2.90
CA CYS A 105 -9.92 5.78 -2.48
C CYS A 105 -9.03 5.42 -1.28
N ASP A 106 -7.80 5.90 -1.31
CA ASP A 106 -6.86 5.71 -0.21
C ASP A 106 -6.99 6.85 0.81
N TYR A 107 -7.62 6.58 1.94
CA TYR A 107 -7.71 7.52 3.07
C TYR A 107 -6.37 7.77 3.76
N CYS A 108 -5.28 7.15 3.31
CA CYS A 108 -3.94 7.52 3.70
C CYS A 108 -3.37 8.67 2.86
N ALA A 109 -3.94 9.04 1.71
CA ALA A 109 -3.42 10.15 0.90
C ALA A 109 -3.81 11.51 1.51
N ASP A 110 -2.84 12.42 1.66
CA ASP A 110 -3.09 13.73 2.29
C ASP A 110 -4.11 14.58 1.49
N GLU A 111 -4.10 14.44 0.17
CA GLU A 111 -5.03 15.10 -0.75
C GLU A 111 -6.49 14.68 -0.51
N VAL A 112 -6.72 13.38 -0.29
CA VAL A 112 -8.05 12.85 0.01
C VAL A 112 -8.51 13.33 1.37
N ILE A 113 -7.60 13.34 2.36
CA ILE A 113 -7.87 13.78 3.74
C ILE A 113 -8.35 15.23 3.78
N GLU A 114 -7.74 16.11 2.98
CA GLU A 114 -8.10 17.52 2.87
C GLU A 114 -9.47 17.75 2.22
N GLN A 115 -9.93 16.81 1.38
CA GLN A 115 -11.24 16.88 0.72
C GLN A 115 -12.40 16.30 1.55
N LEU A 116 -12.13 15.71 2.73
CA LEU A 116 -13.21 15.18 3.57
C LEU A 116 -14.12 16.32 4.10
N PRO A 117 -15.45 16.16 3.98
CA PRO A 117 -16.40 17.11 4.56
C PRO A 117 -16.20 17.31 6.06
N ASP A 118 -16.43 18.53 6.55
CA ASP A 118 -16.36 18.79 7.99
C ASP A 118 -17.43 18.04 8.78
N LYS A 119 -18.63 17.91 8.18
CA LYS A 119 -19.80 17.26 8.77
C LYS A 119 -20.31 16.18 7.84
N TRP A 120 -20.76 15.08 8.42
CA TRP A 120 -21.39 14.00 7.67
C TRP A 120 -22.87 14.34 7.39
N SER A 121 -23.36 14.10 6.19
CA SER A 121 -24.73 14.43 5.77
C SER A 121 -25.78 13.41 6.24
N SER A 122 -25.45 12.50 7.17
CA SER A 122 -26.42 11.52 7.67
C SER A 122 -27.36 12.14 8.70
N GLU A 123 -28.62 11.71 8.65
CA GLU A 123 -29.72 12.20 9.48
C GLU A 123 -29.66 11.72 10.94
N THR A 124 -28.75 10.79 11.26
CA THR A 124 -28.57 10.25 12.61
C THR A 124 -27.43 10.95 13.35
N LEU A 125 -27.72 11.60 14.48
CA LEU A 125 -26.72 12.30 15.30
C LEU A 125 -25.57 11.39 15.76
N GLU A 126 -25.84 10.12 16.04
CA GLU A 126 -24.82 9.15 16.47
C GLU A 126 -23.77 8.87 15.39
N THR A 127 -24.17 8.82 14.11
CA THR A 127 -23.24 8.62 13.00
C THR A 127 -22.45 9.89 12.67
N SER A 128 -23.05 11.07 12.91
CA SER A 128 -22.33 12.34 12.78
C SER A 128 -21.22 12.48 13.82
N ASN A 129 -21.51 12.19 15.10
CA ASN A 129 -20.52 12.30 16.18
C ASN A 129 -19.37 11.30 16.01
N THR A 130 -19.67 10.08 15.58
CA THR A 130 -18.64 9.05 15.33
C THR A 130 -17.76 9.42 14.13
N TYR A 131 -18.35 9.98 13.07
CA TYR A 131 -17.59 10.52 11.94
C TYR A 131 -16.64 11.64 12.36
N GLU A 132 -17.13 12.64 13.11
CA GLU A 132 -16.33 13.77 13.56
C GLU A 132 -15.13 13.30 14.40
N HIS A 133 -15.35 12.36 15.32
CA HIS A 133 -14.26 11.77 16.10
C HIS A 133 -13.23 11.07 15.18
N LEU A 134 -13.67 10.20 14.26
CA LEU A 134 -12.77 9.46 13.38
C LEU A 134 -11.96 10.40 12.48
N ARG A 135 -12.60 11.46 11.98
CA ARG A 135 -11.95 12.50 11.18
C ARG A 135 -10.87 13.23 11.97
N LEU A 136 -11.16 13.67 13.19
CA LEU A 136 -10.16 14.32 14.06
C LEU A 136 -8.96 13.39 14.31
N ARG A 137 -9.24 12.12 14.59
CA ARG A 137 -8.18 11.12 14.81
C ARG A 137 -7.33 10.90 13.55
N LEU A 138 -7.97 10.90 12.38
CA LEU A 138 -7.30 10.73 11.10
C LEU A 138 -6.37 11.92 10.80
N VAL A 139 -6.81 13.15 11.09
CA VAL A 139 -5.98 14.36 10.93
C VAL A 139 -4.80 14.36 11.93
N GLU A 140 -5.03 13.95 13.18
CA GLU A 140 -3.95 13.81 14.15
C GLU A 140 -2.88 12.80 13.68
N LEU A 141 -3.31 11.63 13.22
CA LEU A 141 -2.39 10.61 12.71
C LEU A 141 -1.67 11.06 11.43
N SER A 142 -2.33 11.80 10.55
CA SER A 142 -1.70 12.31 9.32
C SER A 142 -0.61 13.35 9.64
N THR A 143 -0.84 14.24 10.60
CA THR A 143 0.16 15.22 11.06
C THR A 143 1.36 14.53 11.75
N GLN A 144 1.11 13.54 12.61
CA GLN A 144 2.18 12.74 13.21
C GLN A 144 3.03 12.05 12.14
N ARG A 145 2.37 11.43 11.15
CA ARG A 145 3.04 10.77 10.03
C ARG A 145 3.88 11.74 9.18
N LYS A 146 3.37 12.95 8.89
CA LYS A 146 4.13 14.02 8.21
C LYS A 146 5.39 14.37 9.00
N SER A 147 5.27 14.60 10.30
CA SER A 147 6.42 14.93 11.17
C SER A 147 7.49 13.82 11.21
N MET A 148 7.08 12.55 11.20
CA MET A 148 8.00 11.42 11.20
C MET A 148 8.70 11.26 9.85
N ARG A 149 7.99 11.50 8.74
CA ARG A 149 8.60 11.52 7.40
C ARG A 149 9.62 12.63 7.25
N GLU A 150 9.36 13.82 7.80
CA GLU A 150 10.34 14.91 7.81
C GLU A 150 11.59 14.54 8.62
N LYS A 151 11.44 13.94 9.80
CA LYS A 151 12.58 13.47 10.60
C LYS A 151 13.39 12.42 9.85
N LEU A 152 12.70 11.50 9.17
CA LEU A 152 13.32 10.46 8.35
C LEU A 152 14.07 11.08 7.17
N ALA A 153 13.47 12.03 6.45
CA ALA A 153 14.09 12.72 5.33
C ALA A 153 15.36 13.50 5.77
N LYS A 154 15.30 14.19 6.92
CA LYS A 154 16.47 14.85 7.53
C LYS A 154 17.57 13.85 7.90
N SER A 155 17.19 12.70 8.46
CA SER A 155 18.16 11.66 8.84
C SER A 155 18.79 11.02 7.60
N GLN A 156 18.02 10.82 6.53
CA GLN A 156 18.52 10.30 5.25
C GLN A 156 19.43 11.31 4.54
N SER A 157 19.13 12.61 4.58
CA SER A 157 20.00 13.62 3.98
C SER A 157 21.34 13.73 4.72
N LEU A 158 21.30 13.68 6.06
CA LEU A 158 22.51 13.59 6.88
C LEU A 158 23.29 12.31 6.60
N LYS A 159 22.60 11.17 6.47
CA LYS A 159 23.24 9.91 6.09
C LYS A 159 23.90 10.00 4.72
N CYS A 160 23.23 10.55 3.72
CA CYS A 160 23.80 10.76 2.39
C CYS A 160 25.07 11.63 2.45
N LEU A 161 25.02 12.72 3.22
CA LEU A 161 26.18 13.60 3.42
C LEU A 161 27.33 12.85 4.12
N VAL A 162 27.04 12.11 5.19
CA VAL A 162 28.04 11.27 5.88
C VAL A 162 28.60 10.19 4.96
N ASP A 163 27.77 9.52 4.16
CA ASP A 163 28.19 8.51 3.19
C ASP A 163 29.09 9.15 2.11
N MET A 164 28.83 10.39 1.69
CA MET A 164 29.73 11.14 0.79
C MET A 164 31.10 11.44 1.42
N PHE A 165 31.16 11.65 2.73
CA PHE A 165 32.43 11.82 3.45
C PHE A 165 33.08 10.48 3.87
N GLY A 166 32.32 9.40 3.83
CA GLY A 166 32.68 8.09 4.36
C GLY A 166 33.41 7.22 3.35
N ARG A 167 34.70 7.48 3.16
CA ARG A 167 35.78 6.48 2.95
C ARG A 167 37.17 7.08 2.76
N ASP A 168 37.29 8.25 2.12
CA ASP A 168 38.61 8.77 1.70
C ASP A 168 39.01 10.12 2.32
N MET A 169 38.10 10.81 3.02
CA MET A 169 38.28 12.22 3.44
C MET A 169 38.34 12.44 4.97
N VAL A 170 38.10 11.41 5.78
CA VAL A 170 38.24 11.52 7.23
C VAL A 170 39.71 11.36 7.57
N GLN A 171 40.34 12.43 8.05
CA GLN A 171 41.73 12.40 8.51
C GLN A 171 41.86 11.32 9.60
N GLY A 172 42.70 10.31 9.37
CA GLY A 172 42.98 9.24 10.34
C GLY A 172 43.58 9.71 11.67
N ASN A 173 43.88 11.01 11.78
CA ASN A 173 44.41 11.65 12.98
C ASN A 173 43.34 12.40 13.80
N LEU A 174 42.05 12.19 13.52
CA LEU A 174 41.01 12.72 14.41
C LEU A 174 41.10 12.02 15.77
N VAL A 175 41.22 12.81 16.83
CA VAL A 175 41.11 12.37 18.22
C VAL A 175 39.65 11.95 18.45
N THR A 176 39.28 10.77 17.98
CA THR A 176 38.04 10.13 18.37
C THR A 176 38.20 9.67 19.81
N ARG A 177 37.11 9.76 20.58
CA ARG A 177 36.99 9.02 21.84
C ARG A 177 37.21 7.54 21.50
N ASP A 178 38.18 6.90 22.15
CA ASP A 178 38.69 5.54 21.86
C ASP A 178 39.61 5.42 20.61
N GLY A 179 40.21 6.52 20.16
CA GLY A 179 41.16 6.52 19.03
C GLY A 179 42.55 5.95 19.36
N GLU A 180 43.31 5.56 18.33
CA GLU A 180 44.67 4.99 18.47
C GLU A 180 45.60 5.89 19.28
N LEU A 181 45.48 7.22 19.14
CA LEU A 181 46.25 8.20 19.91
C LEU A 181 45.89 8.19 21.41
N GLU A 182 44.62 8.02 21.76
CA GLU A 182 44.19 7.97 23.17
C GLU A 182 44.71 6.70 23.85
N ILE A 183 44.65 5.57 23.14
CA ILE A 183 45.21 4.29 23.59
C ILE A 183 46.73 4.42 23.78
N GLU A 184 47.43 5.04 22.84
CA GLU A 184 48.88 5.21 22.95
C GLU A 184 49.26 6.23 24.04
N LEU A 185 48.48 7.30 24.24
CA LEU A 185 48.65 8.22 25.36
C LEU A 185 48.41 7.53 26.71
N GLU A 186 47.45 6.62 26.80
CA GLU A 186 47.20 5.84 28.01
C GLU A 186 48.34 4.84 28.28
N ARG A 187 48.87 4.21 27.24
CA ARG A 187 50.10 3.38 27.34
C ARG A 187 51.29 4.22 27.79
N MET A 188 51.48 5.41 27.23
CA MET A 188 52.54 6.33 27.65
C MET A 188 52.39 6.77 29.11
N ARG A 189 51.16 7.05 29.59
CA ARG A 189 50.91 7.36 31.01
C ARG A 189 51.29 6.20 31.91
N ARG A 190 50.90 4.98 31.55
CA ARG A 190 51.30 3.76 32.30
C ARG A 190 52.80 3.56 32.29
N LEU A 191 53.46 3.78 31.14
CA LEU A 191 54.91 3.66 31.02
C LEU A 191 55.62 4.72 31.88
N MET A 192 55.15 5.97 31.86
CA MET A 192 55.70 7.08 32.66
C MET A 192 55.64 6.78 34.15
N ILE A 193 54.51 6.29 34.66
CA ILE A 193 54.37 5.87 36.07
C ILE A 193 55.39 4.77 36.42
N ARG A 194 55.62 3.81 35.52
CA ARG A 194 56.62 2.74 35.72
C ARG A 194 58.05 3.27 35.68
N VAL A 195 58.36 4.17 34.75
CA VAL A 195 59.68 4.80 34.61
C VAL A 195 59.98 5.69 35.81
N GLU A 196 59.03 6.48 36.30
CA GLU A 196 59.20 7.28 37.51
C GLU A 196 59.48 6.41 38.74
N ARG A 197 58.75 5.29 38.89
CA ARG A 197 59.04 4.29 39.95
C ARG A 197 60.41 3.65 39.78
N GLY A 198 60.79 3.28 38.55
CA GLY A 198 62.10 2.72 38.22
C GLY A 198 63.25 3.70 38.49
N VAL A 199 63.10 4.96 38.11
CA VAL A 199 64.08 6.05 38.35
C VAL A 199 64.16 6.42 39.82
N ARG A 200 63.05 6.39 40.56
CA ARG A 200 63.07 6.52 42.03
C ARG A 200 63.80 5.36 42.69
N ARG A 201 63.56 4.12 42.26
CA ARG A 201 64.27 2.93 42.76
C ARG A 201 65.75 2.96 42.41
N SER A 202 66.14 3.39 41.21
CA SER A 202 67.54 3.49 40.81
C SER A 202 68.28 4.67 41.46
N LYS A 203 67.61 5.81 41.67
CA LYS A 203 68.14 6.92 42.50
C LYS A 203 68.23 6.54 43.99
N GLY A 204 67.31 5.73 44.50
CA GLY A 204 67.39 5.15 45.85
C GLY A 204 68.55 4.17 45.99
N LYS A 205 68.80 3.35 44.95
CA LYS A 205 69.92 2.39 44.93
C LYS A 205 71.30 3.03 44.71
N ALA A 206 71.36 4.21 44.08
CA ALA A 206 72.59 5.00 43.96
C ALA A 206 72.91 5.83 45.22
N ARG A 207 71.98 5.90 46.18
CA ARG A 207 72.13 6.65 47.43
C ARG A 207 71.96 5.70 48.61
N GLY A 208 72.96 4.83 48.79
CA GLY A 208 73.33 4.19 50.05
C GLY A 208 72.21 3.48 50.82
N GLU A 209 72.26 2.15 50.79
CA GLU A 209 71.83 1.21 51.84
C GLU A 209 71.21 1.85 53.09
N ARG A 210 69.91 1.60 53.28
CA ARG A 210 69.34 1.30 54.59
C ARG A 210 68.21 0.29 54.39
N GLU A 211 68.36 -0.78 55.16
CA GLU A 211 67.35 -1.77 55.50
C GLU A 211 66.06 -1.04 55.88
N ASP A 212 64.94 -1.46 55.30
CA ASP A 212 63.62 -1.44 55.93
C ASP A 212 62.80 -2.53 55.24
N GLU A 213 62.63 -3.62 55.99
CA GLU A 213 61.64 -4.66 55.74
C GLU A 213 60.25 -4.05 55.90
N ASP A 214 59.72 -3.43 54.85
CA ASP A 214 58.29 -3.11 54.81
C ASP A 214 57.63 -3.86 53.66
N GLN A 215 56.76 -4.77 54.10
CA GLN A 215 55.83 -5.55 53.31
C GLN A 215 54.86 -4.61 52.58
N ASP A 216 55.25 -4.09 51.43
CA ASP A 216 54.29 -3.55 50.47
C ASP A 216 53.79 -4.67 49.56
N GLU A 217 52.88 -5.46 50.14
CA GLU A 217 51.94 -6.31 49.43
C GLU A 217 51.11 -5.41 48.48
N VAL A 218 51.61 -5.18 47.27
CA VAL A 218 50.85 -4.50 46.22
C VAL A 218 49.70 -5.42 45.86
N LEU A 219 48.53 -5.12 46.43
CA LEU A 219 47.24 -5.69 46.04
C LEU A 219 47.07 -5.55 44.53
N ASP A 220 47.29 -6.66 43.84
CA ASP A 220 46.96 -6.86 42.43
C ASP A 220 45.42 -6.94 42.33
N LEU A 221 44.77 -5.78 42.35
CA LEU A 221 43.30 -5.67 42.38
C LEU A 221 42.64 -6.21 41.09
N GLU A 222 43.38 -6.35 39.99
CA GLU A 222 42.83 -6.81 38.71
C GLU A 222 42.91 -8.35 38.57
N GLY A 223 44.03 -8.98 38.97
CA GLY A 223 44.19 -10.45 38.92
C GLY A 223 43.37 -11.21 39.99
N ASN A 224 42.96 -10.54 41.06
CA ASN A 224 42.19 -11.17 42.15
C ASN A 224 40.67 -11.12 41.91
N GLU A 225 40.18 -10.24 41.04
CA GLU A 225 38.76 -10.16 40.67
C GLU A 225 38.39 -11.26 39.65
N GLU A 226 39.24 -11.52 38.65
CA GLU A 226 39.05 -12.59 37.67
C GLU A 226 39.02 -13.99 38.32
N ASN A 227 39.87 -14.20 39.34
CA ASN A 227 39.90 -15.45 40.11
C ASN A 227 38.68 -15.63 41.02
N LYS A 228 38.10 -14.54 41.57
CA LYS A 228 36.85 -14.62 42.36
C LYS A 228 35.64 -14.92 41.49
N VAL A 229 35.54 -14.32 40.31
CA VAL A 229 34.46 -14.58 39.35
C VAL A 229 34.54 -16.03 38.82
N SER A 230 35.74 -16.53 38.56
CA SER A 230 35.97 -17.92 38.16
C SER A 230 35.59 -18.95 39.23
N LYS A 231 35.71 -18.58 40.52
CA LYS A 231 35.36 -19.45 41.67
C LYS A 231 33.86 -19.46 42.01
N LEU A 232 33.08 -18.54 41.44
CA LEU A 232 31.62 -18.45 41.58
C LEU A 232 30.85 -19.09 40.41
N LEU A 233 31.56 -19.47 39.33
CA LEU A 233 31.02 -20.09 38.13
C LEU A 233 31.31 -21.60 38.03
N LEU A 234 31.69 -22.23 39.14
CA LEU A 234 31.91 -23.68 39.30
C LEU A 234 31.11 -24.16 40.51
#